data_AF-A0AA90ZA34-F1
#
_entry.id   AF-A0AA90ZA34-F1
#
_cell.length_a   1.000
_cell.length_b   1.000
_cell.length_c   1.000
_cell.angle_alpha   90.00
_cell.angle_beta   90.00
_cell.angle_gamma   90.00
#
_symmetry.space_group_name_H-M   'P 1'
#
loop_
_entity.id
_entity.type
_entity.pdbx_description
1 polymer ?
#
loop_
_entity_poly.entity_id
_entity_poly.type
_entity_poly.pdbx_seq_one_letter_code
_entity_poly.pdbx_strand_id
1 'polypeptide(L)'
;MAISSKIVKHRKLVIVLWAISLLALTPALLDYSHYISYSSIGSLPSNDESQVAQSILENSGRFNSTITVLVPADPFQTALARETLQYQENLTSLGISNFSGSESPYSASAAFIDNITDGRVSEIQSLHRSVVSNETSIFQFPLAFYDKWSIFSFNGSQINEAARMSGYDSSNSYEMAFLDNVTRIYGNGTSPVTAIAEAIQNSSYLASTGPLSGLIISIASSRVTFLAFNGSYNFVETSVLQSLGIPVTENLVNVTVNGGNVGYNYTLDYGLAGIPDFVYRPYVNQNGTAFLIQIIFNVPEGSVGSGGLSHS
;
A
#
# COMPACT_ATOMS: atom_id res chain seq x y z
N MET A 1 25.29 51.52 -63.54
CA MET A 1 24.69 50.66 -64.60
C MET A 1 25.64 49.59 -65.17
N ALA A 2 26.76 49.23 -64.52
CA ALA A 2 27.68 48.20 -65.05
C ALA A 2 27.43 46.78 -64.50
N ILE A 3 26.74 46.67 -63.36
CA ILE A 3 26.45 45.38 -62.70
C ILE A 3 25.20 44.74 -63.33
N SER A 4 24.13 45.51 -63.58
CA SER A 4 22.91 44.95 -64.17
C SER A 4 23.12 44.44 -65.60
N SER A 5 23.95 45.10 -66.41
CA SER A 5 24.26 44.63 -67.78
C SER A 5 25.09 43.33 -67.80
N LYS A 6 25.99 43.14 -66.83
CA LYS A 6 26.75 41.89 -66.66
C LYS A 6 25.87 40.74 -66.17
N ILE A 7 24.91 41.03 -65.29
CA ILE A 7 23.91 40.06 -64.80
C ILE A 7 23.01 39.58 -65.94
N VAL A 8 22.56 40.48 -66.83
CA VAL A 8 21.72 40.10 -67.98
C VAL A 8 22.47 39.18 -68.96
N LYS A 9 23.76 39.45 -69.22
CA LYS A 9 24.59 38.65 -70.14
C LYS A 9 24.90 37.24 -69.61
N HIS A 10 25.00 37.06 -68.29
CA HIS A 10 25.28 35.77 -67.65
C HIS A 10 24.12 35.25 -66.80
N ARG A 11 22.88 35.65 -67.13
CA ARG A 11 21.68 35.41 -66.30
C ARG A 11 21.51 33.94 -65.89
N LYS A 12 21.78 33.01 -66.80
CA LYS A 12 21.68 31.56 -66.52
C LYS A 12 22.70 31.12 -65.48
N LEU A 13 23.93 31.62 -65.56
CA LEU A 13 25.01 31.27 -64.63
C LEU A 13 24.74 31.85 -63.24
N VAL A 14 24.25 33.09 -63.15
CA VAL A 14 23.86 33.72 -61.88
C VAL A 14 22.72 32.97 -61.21
N ILE A 15 21.70 32.55 -61.97
CA ILE A 15 20.58 31.74 -61.46
C ILE A 15 21.07 30.39 -60.95
N VAL A 16 21.95 29.70 -61.69
CA VAL A 16 22.53 28.42 -61.27
C VAL A 16 23.35 28.57 -59.99
N LEU A 17 24.15 29.63 -59.88
CA LEU A 17 24.96 29.89 -58.68
C LEU A 17 24.08 30.17 -57.45
N TRP A 18 22.99 30.92 -57.62
CA TRP A 18 22.00 31.14 -56.56
C TRP A 18 21.25 29.86 -56.18
N ALA A 19 20.88 29.04 -57.16
CA ALA A 19 20.22 27.75 -56.90
C ALA A 19 21.15 26.80 -56.12
N ILE A 20 22.44 26.75 -56.48
CA ILE A 20 23.45 25.96 -55.76
C ILE A 20 23.66 26.50 -54.35
N SER A 21 23.77 27.81 -54.15
CA SER A 21 23.92 28.40 -52.82
C SER A 21 22.71 28.14 -51.92
N LEU A 22 21.49 28.23 -52.46
CA LEU A 22 20.27 27.90 -51.72
C LEU A 22 20.19 26.41 -51.38
N LEU A 23 20.54 25.53 -52.32
CA LEU A 23 20.64 24.09 -52.07
C LEU A 23 21.73 23.77 -51.04
N ALA A 24 22.87 24.45 -51.07
CA ALA A 24 23.94 24.26 -50.07
C ALA A 24 23.53 24.74 -48.66
N LEU A 25 22.56 25.65 -48.55
CA LEU A 25 21.98 26.07 -47.27
C LEU A 25 20.88 25.11 -46.77
N THR A 26 20.31 24.26 -47.63
CA THR A 26 19.24 23.34 -47.20
C THR A 26 19.64 22.36 -46.11
N PRO A 27 20.85 21.74 -46.09
CA PRO A 27 21.25 20.88 -44.98
C PRO A 27 21.28 21.64 -43.65
N ALA A 28 21.82 22.86 -43.64
CA ALA A 28 21.90 23.68 -42.42
C ALA A 28 20.52 24.13 -41.90
N LEU A 29 19.55 24.35 -42.80
CA LEU A 29 18.18 24.72 -42.42
C LEU A 29 17.33 23.50 -42.01
N LEU A 30 17.54 22.34 -42.64
CA LEU A 30 16.84 21.11 -42.30
C LEU A 30 17.36 20.50 -40.98
N ASP A 31 18.65 20.64 -40.71
CA ASP A 31 19.30 20.20 -39.48
C ASP A 31 19.15 21.20 -38.31
N TYR A 32 18.51 22.35 -38.56
CA TYR A 32 18.29 23.39 -37.55
C TYR A 32 17.39 22.91 -36.40
N SER A 33 16.55 21.90 -36.64
CA SER A 33 15.72 21.27 -35.62
C SER A 33 16.53 20.48 -34.57
N HIS A 34 17.76 20.04 -34.90
CA HIS A 34 18.67 19.40 -33.95
C HIS A 34 19.35 20.37 -32.98
N TYR A 35 19.31 21.69 -33.25
CA TYR A 35 19.95 22.71 -32.42
C TYR A 35 18.97 23.59 -31.64
N ILE A 36 17.67 23.27 -31.67
CA ILE A 36 16.69 23.95 -30.80
C ILE A 36 16.87 23.43 -29.37
N SER A 37 17.87 24.00 -28.68
CA SER A 37 17.93 23.99 -27.23
C SER A 37 16.89 24.97 -26.72
N TYR A 38 15.82 24.45 -26.11
CA TYR A 38 14.97 25.27 -25.25
C TYR A 38 15.75 25.56 -23.96
N SER A 39 16.73 26.45 -24.00
CA SER A 39 17.29 26.98 -22.76
C SER A 39 16.27 27.95 -22.18
N SER A 40 15.65 27.57 -21.07
CA SER A 40 14.84 28.47 -20.23
C SER A 40 15.66 29.61 -19.62
N ILE A 41 16.98 29.58 -19.78
CA ILE A 41 17.92 30.60 -19.34
C ILE A 41 18.20 31.49 -20.56
N GLY A 42 17.54 32.65 -20.62
CA GLY A 42 18.01 33.73 -21.48
C GLY A 42 19.47 34.02 -21.13
N SER A 43 20.32 34.26 -22.14
CA SER A 43 21.76 34.48 -21.95
C SER A 43 22.00 35.71 -21.07
N LEU A 44 22.01 35.53 -19.75
CA LEU A 44 22.43 36.54 -18.80
C LEU A 44 23.96 36.66 -18.88
N PRO A 45 24.53 37.86 -18.72
CA PRO A 45 25.98 38.04 -18.66
C PRO A 45 26.57 37.19 -17.54
N SER A 46 27.69 36.50 -17.79
CA SER A 46 28.42 35.60 -16.85
C SER A 46 28.71 36.15 -15.45
N ASN A 47 28.51 37.45 -15.24
CA ASN A 47 28.86 38.19 -14.04
C ASN A 47 27.61 38.66 -13.26
N ASP A 48 26.42 38.31 -13.74
CA ASP A 48 25.17 38.62 -13.03
C ASP A 48 25.10 37.78 -11.75
N GLU A 49 24.78 38.42 -10.63
CA GLU A 49 24.70 37.76 -9.31
C GLU A 49 23.73 36.57 -9.33
N SER A 50 22.69 36.66 -10.17
CA SER A 50 21.71 35.58 -10.38
C SER A 50 22.35 34.34 -11.01
N GLN A 51 23.30 34.51 -11.94
CA GLN A 51 23.97 33.40 -12.63
C GLN A 51 25.07 32.80 -11.75
N VAL A 52 25.76 33.62 -10.95
CA VAL A 52 26.68 33.15 -9.92
C VAL A 52 25.92 32.35 -8.86
N ALA A 53 24.80 32.86 -8.36
CA ALA A 53 23.94 32.15 -7.40
C ALA A 53 23.40 30.84 -7.98
N GLN A 54 22.92 30.83 -9.22
CA GLN A 54 22.47 29.62 -9.90
C GLN A 54 23.61 28.60 -10.06
N SER A 55 24.80 29.03 -10.47
CA SER A 55 25.96 28.13 -10.56
C SER A 55 26.39 27.57 -9.20
N ILE A 56 26.24 28.34 -8.12
CA ILE A 56 26.47 27.86 -6.75
C ILE A 56 25.40 26.83 -6.37
N LEU A 57 24.12 27.06 -6.69
CA LEU A 57 23.02 26.12 -6.42
C LEU A 57 23.17 24.81 -7.20
N GLU A 58 23.48 24.89 -8.50
CA GLU A 58 23.73 23.73 -9.38
C GLU A 58 24.99 22.93 -8.96
N ASN A 59 26.02 23.60 -8.42
CA ASN A 59 27.23 22.93 -7.93
C ASN A 59 27.15 22.47 -6.46
N SER A 60 26.27 23.07 -5.65
CA SER A 60 26.13 22.74 -4.22
C SER A 60 25.14 21.59 -3.96
N GLY A 61 24.25 21.30 -4.90
CA GLY A 61 23.39 20.12 -4.87
C GLY A 61 23.39 19.42 -6.22
N ARG A 62 23.77 18.13 -6.25
CA ARG A 62 23.40 17.26 -7.38
C ARG A 62 21.89 17.02 -7.29
N PHE A 63 21.09 17.94 -7.80
CA PHE A 63 19.66 17.72 -7.94
C PHE A 63 19.44 16.75 -9.10
N ASN A 64 18.90 15.58 -8.78
CA ASN A 64 18.47 14.62 -9.79
C ASN A 64 17.32 15.23 -10.60
N SER A 65 17.40 15.13 -11.93
CA SER A 65 16.34 15.54 -12.82
C SER A 65 15.07 14.78 -12.48
N THR A 66 13.96 15.50 -12.33
CA THR A 66 12.67 14.94 -11.92
C THR A 66 11.58 15.37 -12.89
N ILE A 67 10.78 14.42 -13.37
CA ILE A 67 9.52 14.69 -14.07
C ILE A 67 8.39 14.56 -13.06
N THR A 68 7.60 15.61 -12.92
CA THR A 68 6.41 15.61 -12.06
C THR A 68 5.16 15.44 -12.90
N VAL A 69 4.42 14.37 -12.65
CA VAL A 69 3.11 14.10 -13.25
C VAL A 69 2.03 14.55 -12.26
N LEU A 70 1.15 15.44 -12.71
CA LEU A 70 -0.03 15.87 -11.96
C LEU A 70 -1.22 14.97 -12.30
N VAL A 71 -1.80 14.33 -11.30
CA VAL A 71 -3.02 13.54 -11.44
C VAL A 71 -4.19 14.31 -10.81
N PRO A 72 -5.13 14.85 -11.61
CA PRO A 72 -6.26 15.63 -11.12
C PRO A 72 -7.39 14.72 -10.61
N ALA A 73 -7.11 13.95 -9.56
CA ALA A 73 -8.08 13.07 -8.91
C ALA A 73 -7.89 13.06 -7.39
N ASP A 74 -8.96 12.70 -6.67
CA ASP A 74 -8.95 12.56 -5.22
C ASP A 74 -8.06 11.37 -4.80
N PRO A 75 -6.91 11.59 -4.14
CA PRO A 75 -5.97 10.53 -3.79
C PRO A 75 -6.45 9.62 -2.66
N PHE A 76 -7.58 9.93 -2.01
CA PHE A 76 -8.16 9.09 -0.97
C PHE A 76 -9.07 7.99 -1.55
N GLN A 77 -9.24 7.94 -2.87
CA GLN A 77 -9.94 6.85 -3.56
C GLN A 77 -9.01 5.65 -3.75
N THR A 78 -9.38 4.50 -3.19
CA THR A 78 -8.57 3.28 -3.21
C THR A 78 -8.27 2.75 -4.62
N ALA A 79 -9.18 2.97 -5.58
CA ALA A 79 -9.00 2.52 -6.97
C ALA A 79 -7.73 3.08 -7.64
N LEU A 80 -7.33 4.31 -7.29
CA LEU A 80 -6.18 4.99 -7.90
C LEU A 80 -4.83 4.45 -7.41
N ALA A 81 -4.80 3.82 -6.23
CA ALA A 81 -3.58 3.23 -5.68
C ALA A 81 -3.02 2.17 -6.63
N ARG A 82 -3.88 1.27 -7.12
CA ARG A 82 -3.47 0.19 -8.03
C ARG A 82 -2.91 0.73 -9.35
N GLU A 83 -3.64 1.65 -9.98
CA GLU A 83 -3.23 2.23 -11.27
C GLU A 83 -1.90 2.97 -11.15
N THR A 84 -1.72 3.73 -10.05
CA THR A 84 -0.50 4.50 -9.81
C THR A 84 0.69 3.60 -9.52
N LEU A 85 0.53 2.62 -8.63
CA LEU A 85 1.61 1.69 -8.29
C LEU A 85 2.01 0.84 -9.51
N GLN A 86 1.04 0.36 -10.29
CA GLN A 86 1.32 -0.37 -11.53
C GLN A 86 2.01 0.51 -12.58
N TYR A 87 1.64 1.79 -12.68
CA TYR A 87 2.35 2.75 -13.52
C TYR A 87 3.83 2.89 -13.11
N GLN A 88 4.10 3.00 -11.80
CA GLN A 88 5.46 3.10 -11.26
C GLN A 88 6.29 1.82 -11.50
N GLU A 89 5.68 0.64 -11.35
CA GLU A 89 6.32 -0.64 -11.69
C GLU A 89 6.64 -0.73 -13.18
N ASN A 90 5.70 -0.32 -14.04
CA ASN A 90 5.90 -0.30 -15.47
C ASN A 90 7.08 0.60 -15.86
N LEU A 91 7.20 1.80 -15.28
CA LEU A 91 8.37 2.68 -15.49
C LEU A 91 9.69 1.98 -15.17
N THR A 92 9.73 1.23 -14.07
CA THR A 92 10.91 0.46 -13.65
C THR A 92 11.23 -0.65 -14.66
N SER A 93 10.21 -1.31 -15.21
CA SER A 93 10.37 -2.41 -16.18
C SER A 93 10.78 -1.97 -17.60
N LEU A 94 10.56 -0.70 -17.96
CA LEU A 94 10.76 -0.19 -19.32
C LEU A 94 12.23 0.04 -19.70
N GLY A 95 13.17 -0.08 -18.75
CA GLY A 95 14.60 0.11 -19.03
C GLY A 95 14.93 1.55 -19.46
N ILE A 96 14.20 2.53 -18.94
CA ILE A 96 14.38 3.94 -19.27
C ILE A 96 15.79 4.39 -18.85
N SER A 97 16.54 4.98 -19.78
CA SER A 97 17.90 5.44 -19.51
C SER A 97 17.93 6.45 -18.37
N ASN A 98 18.90 6.28 -17.47
CA ASN A 98 19.09 7.09 -16.27
C ASN A 98 17.91 7.11 -15.29
N PHE A 99 16.87 6.29 -15.43
CA PHE A 99 15.81 6.20 -14.44
C PHE A 99 16.37 5.67 -13.11
N SER A 100 16.07 6.35 -12.00
CA SER A 100 16.48 5.93 -10.65
C SER A 100 15.32 5.48 -9.78
N GLY A 101 14.10 5.95 -10.06
CA GLY A 101 12.94 5.56 -9.28
C GLY A 101 11.74 6.45 -9.56
N SER A 102 10.63 6.14 -8.90
CA SER A 102 9.46 6.99 -8.90
C SER A 102 8.78 6.98 -7.54
N GLU A 103 8.17 8.09 -7.18
CA GLU A 103 7.50 8.30 -5.89
C GLU A 103 6.11 8.89 -6.10
N SER A 104 5.20 8.57 -5.18
CA SER A 104 3.79 8.92 -5.21
C SER A 104 3.26 8.85 -3.77
N PRO A 105 2.09 9.41 -3.43
CA PRO A 105 1.54 9.25 -2.09
C PRO A 105 1.38 7.77 -1.72
N TYR A 106 1.03 6.92 -2.68
CA TYR A 106 0.83 5.48 -2.48
C TYR A 106 2.16 4.72 -2.24
N SER A 107 3.19 4.98 -3.04
CA SER A 107 4.50 4.34 -2.83
C SER A 107 5.19 4.82 -1.55
N ALA A 108 5.00 6.09 -1.17
CA ALA A 108 5.43 6.61 0.14
C ALA A 108 4.68 5.93 1.29
N SER A 109 3.35 5.76 1.17
CA SER A 109 2.55 4.99 2.12
C SER A 109 3.00 3.54 2.23
N ALA A 110 3.25 2.86 1.12
CA ALA A 110 3.76 1.49 1.11
C ALA A 110 5.10 1.39 1.83
N ALA A 111 6.05 2.27 1.52
CA ALA A 111 7.35 2.30 2.20
C ALA A 111 7.23 2.59 3.70
N PHE A 112 6.30 3.47 4.10
CA PHE A 112 6.03 3.73 5.52
C PHE A 112 5.49 2.49 6.24
N ILE A 113 4.53 1.79 5.62
CA ILE A 113 3.97 0.55 6.18
C ILE A 113 5.03 -0.55 6.27
N ASP A 114 5.83 -0.74 5.23
CA ASP A 114 6.96 -1.68 5.24
C ASP A 114 7.94 -1.34 6.38
N ASN A 115 8.23 -0.06 6.60
CA ASN A 115 9.12 0.37 7.68
C ASN A 115 8.58 0.04 9.08
N ILE A 116 7.30 0.33 9.36
CA ILE A 116 6.72 0.06 10.69
C ILE A 116 6.47 -1.44 10.95
N THR A 117 6.39 -2.24 9.88
CA THR A 117 6.21 -3.70 9.96
C THR A 117 7.52 -4.47 9.84
N ASP A 118 8.62 -3.79 9.53
CA ASP A 118 9.93 -4.42 9.39
C ASP A 118 10.32 -5.18 10.66
N GLY A 119 10.78 -6.42 10.46
CA GLY A 119 11.10 -7.35 11.54
C GLY A 119 9.92 -7.88 12.38
N ARG A 120 8.67 -7.45 12.13
CA ARG A 120 7.48 -7.83 12.92
C ARG A 120 6.48 -8.72 12.17
N VAL A 121 6.64 -8.87 10.86
CA VAL A 121 5.73 -9.67 10.02
C VAL A 121 5.54 -11.09 10.55
N SER A 122 6.63 -11.77 10.90
CA SER A 122 6.60 -13.14 11.43
C SER A 122 5.91 -13.22 12.80
N GLU A 123 6.10 -12.21 13.65
CA GLU A 123 5.45 -12.12 14.96
C GLU A 123 3.94 -11.95 14.80
N ILE A 124 3.50 -11.05 13.92
CA ILE A 124 2.07 -10.81 13.63
C ILE A 124 1.43 -12.08 13.06
N GLN A 125 2.09 -12.74 12.09
CA GLN A 125 1.58 -13.99 11.50
C GLN A 125 1.57 -15.16 12.49
N SER A 126 2.53 -15.22 13.42
CA SER A 126 2.56 -16.23 14.48
C SER A 126 1.46 -15.99 15.50
N LEU A 127 1.21 -14.72 15.85
CA LEU A 127 0.12 -14.34 16.73
C LEU A 127 -1.23 -14.66 16.10
N HIS A 128 -1.43 -14.31 14.82
CA HIS A 128 -2.67 -14.63 14.10
C HIS A 128 -2.99 -16.13 14.18
N ARG A 129 -2.02 -16.99 13.86
CA ARG A 129 -2.18 -18.44 14.00
C ARG A 129 -2.53 -18.87 15.43
N SER A 130 -1.93 -18.22 16.43
CA SER A 130 -2.21 -18.49 17.84
C SER A 130 -3.61 -18.05 18.25
N VAL A 131 -4.09 -16.89 17.77
CA VAL A 131 -5.43 -16.38 18.02
C VAL A 131 -6.46 -17.29 17.36
N VAL A 132 -6.33 -17.57 16.06
CA VAL A 132 -7.22 -18.48 15.34
C VAL A 132 -7.27 -19.85 16.03
N SER A 133 -6.13 -20.42 16.42
CA SER A 133 -6.09 -21.72 17.11
C SER A 133 -6.78 -21.69 18.47
N ASN A 134 -6.51 -20.68 19.31
CA ASN A 134 -7.11 -20.59 20.63
C ASN A 134 -8.61 -20.27 20.55
N GLU A 135 -9.03 -19.34 19.69
CA GLU A 135 -10.45 -19.03 19.49
C GLU A 135 -11.23 -20.22 18.94
N THR A 136 -10.65 -20.97 17.99
CA THR A 136 -11.25 -22.23 17.52
C THR A 136 -11.41 -23.21 18.69
N SER A 137 -10.38 -23.39 19.51
CA SER A 137 -10.40 -24.30 20.67
C SER A 137 -11.45 -23.88 21.71
N ILE A 138 -11.73 -22.58 21.85
CA ILE A 138 -12.70 -22.04 22.80
C ILE A 138 -14.12 -22.06 22.23
N PHE A 139 -14.34 -21.68 20.96
CA PHE A 139 -15.70 -21.38 20.47
C PHE A 139 -16.28 -22.44 19.53
N GLN A 140 -15.45 -23.30 18.91
CA GLN A 140 -15.94 -24.28 17.94
C GLN A 140 -16.95 -25.25 18.56
N PHE A 141 -16.60 -25.85 19.71
CA PHE A 141 -17.48 -26.79 20.39
C PHE A 141 -18.75 -26.11 20.95
N PRO A 142 -18.68 -24.98 21.68
CA PRO A 142 -19.87 -24.27 22.14
C PRO A 142 -20.84 -23.84 21.03
N LEU A 143 -20.32 -23.42 19.88
CA LEU A 143 -21.16 -23.07 18.72
C LEU A 143 -21.88 -24.30 18.18
N ALA A 144 -21.16 -25.41 17.95
CA ALA A 144 -21.77 -26.65 17.50
C ALA A 144 -22.82 -27.16 18.51
N PHE A 145 -22.50 -27.09 19.80
CA PHE A 145 -23.41 -27.41 20.90
C PHE A 145 -24.69 -26.58 20.86
N TYR A 146 -24.57 -25.25 20.71
CA TYR A 146 -25.73 -24.36 20.61
C TYR A 146 -26.65 -24.76 19.46
N ASP A 147 -26.08 -25.01 18.28
CA ASP A 147 -26.82 -25.41 17.09
C ASP A 147 -27.56 -26.74 17.31
N LYS A 148 -26.90 -27.76 17.87
CA LYS A 148 -27.54 -29.05 18.15
C LYS A 148 -28.57 -28.96 19.27
N TRP A 149 -28.31 -28.17 20.30
CA TRP A 149 -29.25 -27.99 21.41
C TRP A 149 -30.50 -27.23 20.99
N SER A 150 -30.38 -26.32 20.02
CA SER A 150 -31.52 -25.61 19.42
C SER A 150 -32.54 -26.55 18.77
N ILE A 151 -32.11 -27.70 18.22
CA ILE A 151 -33.00 -28.74 17.65
C ILE A 151 -33.96 -29.28 18.72
N PHE A 152 -33.48 -29.36 19.97
CA PHE A 152 -34.28 -29.77 21.13
C PHE A 152 -35.00 -28.60 21.81
N SER A 153 -35.13 -27.46 21.13
CA SER A 153 -35.69 -26.23 21.70
C SER A 153 -35.02 -25.82 23.03
N PHE A 154 -33.72 -26.08 23.14
CA PHE A 154 -32.92 -25.84 24.35
C PHE A 154 -33.41 -26.58 25.61
N ASN A 155 -34.04 -27.74 25.46
CA ASN A 155 -34.49 -28.53 26.61
C ASN A 155 -33.29 -29.00 27.49
N GLY A 156 -33.31 -28.66 28.78
CA GLY A 156 -32.25 -29.01 29.73
C GLY A 156 -32.00 -30.51 29.89
N SER A 157 -33.04 -31.35 29.74
CA SER A 157 -32.87 -32.81 29.77
C SER A 157 -32.09 -33.38 28.57
N GLN A 158 -31.94 -32.59 27.51
CA GLN A 158 -31.28 -32.98 26.25
C GLN A 158 -29.87 -32.39 26.10
N ILE A 159 -29.31 -31.76 27.15
CA ILE A 159 -27.96 -31.18 27.11
C ILE A 159 -26.92 -32.24 26.72
N ASN A 160 -26.94 -33.42 27.36
CA ASN A 160 -25.98 -34.47 27.06
C ASN A 160 -26.12 -35.03 25.64
N GLU A 161 -27.35 -35.11 25.12
CA GLU A 161 -27.58 -35.58 23.75
C GLU A 161 -27.11 -34.55 22.72
N ALA A 162 -27.41 -33.26 22.94
CA ALA A 162 -26.90 -32.16 22.12
C ALA A 162 -25.36 -32.12 22.10
N ALA A 163 -24.72 -32.35 23.25
CA ALA A 163 -23.26 -32.44 23.37
C ALA A 163 -22.69 -33.57 22.50
N ARG A 164 -23.25 -34.77 22.60
CA ARG A 164 -22.81 -35.93 21.78
C ARG A 164 -23.00 -35.67 20.28
N MET A 165 -24.11 -35.06 19.89
CA MET A 165 -24.36 -34.66 18.49
C MET A 165 -23.40 -33.57 17.98
N SER A 166 -22.71 -32.88 18.89
CA SER A 166 -21.72 -31.83 18.60
C SER A 166 -20.29 -32.35 18.57
N GLY A 167 -20.09 -33.65 18.79
CA GLY A 167 -18.78 -34.30 18.76
C GLY A 167 -18.16 -34.57 20.13
N TYR A 168 -18.86 -34.28 21.23
CA TYR A 168 -18.35 -34.53 22.59
C TYR A 168 -18.08 -36.02 22.83
N ASP A 169 -16.88 -36.34 23.32
CA ASP A 169 -16.44 -37.70 23.61
C ASP A 169 -15.82 -37.90 25.00
N SER A 170 -15.90 -36.91 25.88
CA SER A 170 -15.30 -36.85 27.24
C SER A 170 -13.77 -36.89 27.32
N SER A 171 -13.05 -36.87 26.19
CA SER A 171 -11.58 -36.82 26.19
C SER A 171 -11.04 -35.41 26.46
N ASN A 172 -11.81 -34.38 26.12
CA ASN A 172 -11.42 -32.99 26.23
C ASN A 172 -11.88 -32.37 27.57
N SER A 173 -10.91 -31.97 28.41
CA SER A 173 -11.17 -31.35 29.71
C SER A 173 -11.92 -30.01 29.61
N TYR A 174 -11.71 -29.26 28.53
CA TYR A 174 -12.43 -28.02 28.29
C TYR A 174 -13.92 -28.28 28.05
N GLU A 175 -14.24 -29.23 27.17
CA GLU A 175 -15.63 -29.55 26.82
C GLU A 175 -16.40 -30.13 28.01
N MET A 176 -15.76 -30.99 28.82
CA MET A 176 -16.32 -31.48 30.08
C MET A 176 -16.70 -30.31 31.01
N ALA A 177 -15.75 -29.42 31.29
CA ALA A 177 -15.99 -28.28 32.17
C ALA A 177 -17.03 -27.31 31.60
N PHE A 178 -17.07 -27.13 30.29
CA PHE A 178 -18.09 -26.33 29.62
C PHE A 178 -19.50 -26.93 29.87
N LEU A 179 -19.70 -28.23 29.63
CA LEU A 179 -21.00 -28.88 29.81
C LEU A 179 -21.48 -28.89 31.27
N ASP A 180 -20.56 -29.10 32.22
CA ASP A 180 -20.87 -29.00 33.65
C ASP A 180 -21.36 -27.59 34.00
N ASN A 181 -20.72 -26.56 33.45
CA ASN A 181 -21.15 -25.18 33.64
C ASN A 181 -22.50 -24.89 32.98
N VAL A 182 -22.74 -25.33 31.74
CA VAL A 182 -24.04 -25.14 31.07
C VAL A 182 -25.16 -25.76 31.90
N THR A 183 -24.98 -27.00 32.37
CA THR A 183 -25.97 -27.72 33.17
C THR A 183 -26.28 -26.99 34.48
N ARG A 184 -25.24 -26.47 35.15
CA ARG A 184 -25.37 -25.70 36.39
C ARG A 184 -26.08 -24.36 36.20
N ILE A 185 -25.77 -23.64 35.12
CA ILE A 185 -26.26 -22.27 34.88
C ILE A 185 -27.69 -22.29 34.32
N TYR A 186 -27.98 -23.18 33.35
CA TYR A 186 -29.29 -23.26 32.71
C TYR A 186 -30.40 -23.71 33.67
N GLY A 187 -30.06 -24.48 34.70
CA GLY A 187 -31.00 -24.90 35.76
C GLY A 187 -31.66 -23.74 36.53
N ASN A 188 -31.20 -22.49 36.37
CA ASN A 188 -31.69 -21.31 37.08
C ASN A 188 -32.64 -20.41 36.26
N GLY A 189 -33.19 -20.91 35.13
CA GLY A 189 -34.09 -20.12 34.28
C GLY A 189 -33.38 -19.09 33.38
N THR A 190 -32.07 -19.24 33.22
CA THR A 190 -31.20 -18.39 32.39
C THR A 190 -31.43 -18.65 30.90
N SER A 191 -31.28 -17.62 30.06
CA SER A 191 -31.37 -17.81 28.60
C SER A 191 -30.27 -18.77 28.09
N PRO A 192 -30.53 -19.58 27.05
CA PRO A 192 -29.52 -20.50 26.50
C PRO A 192 -28.23 -19.79 26.07
N VAL A 193 -28.36 -18.61 25.46
CA VAL A 193 -27.21 -17.80 25.02
C VAL A 193 -26.37 -17.34 26.20
N THR A 194 -27.01 -16.86 27.27
CA THR A 194 -26.32 -16.45 28.51
C THR A 194 -25.65 -17.64 29.18
N ALA A 195 -26.33 -18.79 29.26
CA ALA A 195 -25.77 -20.01 29.86
C ALA A 195 -24.51 -20.48 29.14
N ILE A 196 -24.49 -20.43 27.82
CA ILE A 196 -23.31 -20.77 27.01
C ILE A 196 -22.20 -19.73 27.18
N ALA A 197 -22.52 -18.44 27.12
CA ALA A 197 -21.52 -17.37 27.27
C ALA A 197 -20.80 -17.44 28.63
N GLU A 198 -21.56 -17.63 29.72
CA GLU A 198 -20.99 -17.80 31.06
C GLU A 198 -20.25 -19.14 31.20
N ALA A 199 -20.73 -20.22 30.58
CA ALA A 199 -20.01 -21.49 30.58
C ALA A 199 -18.66 -21.39 29.89
N ILE A 200 -18.57 -20.66 28.77
CA ILE A 200 -17.31 -20.36 28.08
C ILE A 200 -16.38 -19.58 29.03
N GLN A 201 -16.85 -18.49 29.64
CA GLN A 201 -16.04 -17.70 30.57
C GLN A 201 -15.50 -18.52 31.75
N ASN A 202 -16.31 -19.45 32.27
CA ASN A 202 -15.95 -20.30 33.41
C ASN A 202 -15.09 -21.51 33.06
N SER A 203 -14.82 -21.79 31.79
CA SER A 203 -14.08 -22.99 31.35
C SER A 203 -12.94 -22.71 30.37
N SER A 204 -12.93 -21.57 29.69
CA SER A 204 -11.99 -21.23 28.61
C SER A 204 -10.51 -21.30 29.01
N TYR A 205 -10.18 -21.14 30.30
CA TYR A 205 -8.82 -21.32 30.81
C TYR A 205 -8.25 -22.73 30.56
N LEU A 206 -9.12 -23.74 30.39
CA LEU A 206 -8.74 -25.13 30.08
C LEU A 206 -8.45 -25.35 28.58
N ALA A 207 -8.81 -24.40 27.71
CA ALA A 207 -8.53 -24.44 26.27
C ALA A 207 -7.15 -23.85 25.90
N SER A 208 -6.34 -23.49 26.90
CA SER A 208 -5.06 -22.78 26.75
C SER A 208 -4.01 -23.61 26.00
N THR A 209 -3.54 -23.09 24.87
CA THR A 209 -2.37 -23.61 24.16
C THR A 209 -1.35 -22.50 23.90
N GLY A 210 -0.22 -22.55 24.60
CA GLY A 210 0.94 -21.68 24.35
C GLY A 210 1.06 -20.43 25.23
N PRO A 211 2.13 -19.64 25.05
CA PRO A 211 2.57 -18.61 25.99
C PRO A 211 1.65 -17.38 26.08
N LEU A 212 0.92 -17.05 25.01
CA LEU A 212 -0.02 -15.91 24.98
C LEU A 212 -1.47 -16.32 25.21
N SER A 213 -1.74 -17.61 25.38
CA SER A 213 -3.10 -18.17 25.45
C SER A 213 -3.96 -17.52 26.53
N GLY A 214 -3.43 -17.27 27.73
CA GLY A 214 -4.17 -16.62 28.81
C GLY A 214 -4.68 -15.22 28.46
N LEU A 215 -3.83 -14.42 27.79
CA LEU A 215 -4.21 -13.08 27.31
C LEU A 215 -5.28 -13.19 26.21
N ILE A 216 -5.05 -14.06 25.22
CA ILE A 216 -6.00 -14.30 24.11
C ILE A 216 -7.37 -14.74 24.67
N ILE A 217 -7.38 -15.73 25.57
CA ILE A 217 -8.58 -16.24 26.22
C ILE A 217 -9.32 -15.13 26.97
N SER A 218 -8.61 -14.30 27.74
CA SER A 218 -9.24 -13.22 28.50
C SER A 218 -9.91 -12.17 27.59
N ILE A 219 -9.27 -11.80 26.49
CA ILE A 219 -9.82 -10.83 25.52
C ILE A 219 -10.99 -11.46 24.76
N ALA A 220 -10.81 -12.67 24.23
CA ALA A 220 -11.84 -13.39 23.47
C ALA A 220 -13.11 -13.60 24.31
N SER A 221 -12.97 -14.14 25.52
CA SER A 221 -14.10 -14.46 26.41
C SER A 221 -14.85 -13.23 26.96
N SER A 222 -14.22 -12.05 27.00
CA SER A 222 -14.82 -10.82 27.52
C SER A 222 -15.43 -9.92 26.44
N ARG A 223 -15.07 -10.12 25.17
CA ARG A 223 -15.38 -9.18 24.09
C ARG A 223 -16.00 -9.83 22.85
N VAL A 224 -15.78 -11.13 22.64
CA VAL A 224 -16.29 -11.88 21.49
C VAL A 224 -17.49 -12.70 21.92
N THR A 225 -18.64 -12.47 21.27
CA THR A 225 -19.78 -13.38 21.43
C THR A 225 -19.48 -14.67 20.67
N PHE A 226 -19.79 -15.83 21.24
CA PHE A 226 -19.57 -17.11 20.55
C PHE A 226 -20.34 -17.23 19.23
N LEU A 227 -21.35 -16.38 19.00
CA LEU A 227 -22.09 -16.30 17.74
C LEU A 227 -21.35 -15.49 16.66
N ALA A 228 -20.32 -14.71 17.02
CA ALA A 228 -19.58 -13.81 16.12
C ALA A 228 -18.08 -14.15 16.01
N PHE A 229 -17.62 -15.29 16.55
CA PHE A 229 -16.18 -15.56 16.65
C PHE A 229 -15.47 -15.65 15.29
N ASN A 230 -16.13 -16.20 14.25
CA ASN A 230 -15.55 -16.29 12.90
C ASN A 230 -15.29 -14.95 12.18
N GLY A 231 -15.67 -13.81 12.78
CA GLY A 231 -15.37 -12.47 12.26
C GLY A 231 -14.55 -11.60 13.21
N SER A 232 -14.08 -12.13 14.35
CA SER A 232 -13.52 -11.32 15.44
C SER A 232 -12.00 -11.44 15.61
N TYR A 233 -11.33 -12.28 14.81
CA TYR A 233 -9.89 -12.55 14.92
C TYR A 233 -9.03 -11.28 14.89
N ASN A 234 -9.29 -10.38 13.94
CA ASN A 234 -8.52 -9.13 13.77
C ASN A 234 -8.64 -8.21 15.01
N PHE A 235 -9.80 -8.18 15.66
CA PHE A 235 -10.02 -7.38 16.87
C PHE A 235 -9.22 -7.94 18.06
N VAL A 236 -9.20 -9.26 18.23
CA VAL A 236 -8.45 -9.90 19.32
C VAL A 236 -6.95 -9.78 19.07
N GLU A 237 -6.48 -9.95 17.84
CA GLU A 237 -5.09 -9.78 17.45
C GLU A 237 -4.58 -8.36 17.71
N THR A 238 -5.33 -7.35 17.27
CA THR A 238 -4.97 -5.95 17.52
C THR A 238 -4.94 -5.63 19.01
N SER A 239 -5.93 -6.11 19.77
CA SER A 239 -5.98 -5.92 21.23
C SER A 239 -4.79 -6.56 21.95
N VAL A 240 -4.38 -7.76 21.53
CA VAL A 240 -3.18 -8.44 22.05
C VAL A 240 -1.92 -7.66 21.70
N LEU A 241 -1.74 -7.26 20.44
CA LEU A 241 -0.56 -6.51 19.99
C LEU A 241 -0.44 -5.17 20.71
N GLN A 242 -1.54 -4.44 20.88
CA GLN A 242 -1.57 -3.19 21.65
C GLN A 242 -1.20 -3.43 23.12
N SER A 243 -1.66 -4.53 23.72
CA SER A 243 -1.29 -4.91 25.09
C SER A 243 0.20 -5.26 25.22
N LEU A 244 0.84 -5.69 24.14
CA LEU A 244 2.28 -5.91 24.03
C LEU A 244 3.06 -4.65 23.65
N GLY A 245 2.40 -3.49 23.54
CA GLY A 245 3.02 -2.20 23.18
C GLY A 245 3.32 -2.04 21.69
N ILE A 246 2.71 -2.85 20.82
CA ILE A 246 2.88 -2.79 19.37
C ILE A 246 1.67 -2.05 18.78
N PRO A 247 1.82 -0.79 18.34
CA PRO A 247 0.71 -0.01 17.79
C PRO A 247 0.39 -0.50 16.37
N VAL A 248 -0.65 -1.30 16.24
CA VAL A 248 -1.16 -1.77 14.94
C VAL A 248 -2.67 -1.54 14.82
N THR A 249 -3.14 -1.47 13.58
CA THR A 249 -4.56 -1.39 13.22
C THR A 249 -5.05 -2.74 12.68
N GLU A 250 -6.38 -2.95 12.66
CA GLU A 250 -6.97 -4.17 12.11
C GLU A 250 -6.63 -4.36 10.63
N ASN A 251 -6.62 -3.24 9.88
CA ASN A 251 -6.22 -3.22 8.47
C ASN A 251 -4.80 -3.73 8.28
N LEU A 252 -3.87 -3.29 9.13
CA LEU A 252 -2.46 -3.70 9.07
C LEU A 252 -2.28 -5.19 9.37
N VAL A 253 -3.01 -5.69 10.38
CA VAL A 253 -3.02 -7.12 10.72
C VAL A 253 -3.53 -7.93 9.53
N ASN A 254 -4.66 -7.54 8.94
CA ASN A 254 -5.28 -8.25 7.82
C ASN A 254 -4.31 -8.41 6.62
N VAL A 255 -3.65 -7.33 6.20
CA VAL A 255 -2.71 -7.40 5.06
C VAL A 255 -1.42 -8.15 5.38
N THR A 256 -0.99 -8.11 6.64
CA THR A 256 0.21 -8.85 7.09
C THR A 256 -0.04 -10.36 7.09
N VAL A 257 -1.25 -10.78 7.48
CA VAL A 257 -1.67 -12.19 7.50
C VAL A 257 -1.80 -12.77 6.10
N ASN A 258 -2.28 -11.98 5.14
CA ASN A 258 -2.40 -12.41 3.73
C ASN A 258 -1.03 -12.64 3.05
N GLY A 259 0.06 -12.14 3.65
CA GLY A 259 1.42 -12.31 3.16
C GLY A 259 1.75 -11.43 1.94
N GLY A 260 2.96 -11.60 1.39
CA GLY A 260 3.46 -10.76 0.29
C GLY A 260 4.11 -9.45 0.78
N ASN A 261 4.12 -8.43 -0.08
CA ASN A 261 4.60 -7.09 0.31
C ASN A 261 3.48 -6.37 1.10
N VAL A 262 3.73 -6.15 2.39
CA VAL A 262 2.72 -5.66 3.34
C VAL A 262 2.31 -4.23 3.01
N GLY A 263 3.26 -3.34 2.76
CA GLY A 263 2.97 -1.94 2.44
C GLY A 263 2.26 -1.77 1.11
N TYR A 264 2.67 -2.53 0.10
CA TYR A 264 2.02 -2.56 -1.20
C TYR A 264 0.56 -3.03 -1.07
N ASN A 265 0.34 -4.16 -0.40
CA ASN A 265 -1.01 -4.71 -0.19
C ASN A 265 -1.89 -3.79 0.66
N TYR A 266 -1.34 -3.18 1.72
CA TYR A 266 -2.04 -2.17 2.51
C TYR A 266 -2.55 -1.05 1.62
N THR A 267 -1.68 -0.53 0.77
CA THR A 267 -2.00 0.62 -0.08
C THR A 267 -3.00 0.25 -1.18
N LEU A 268 -2.97 -0.98 -1.70
CA LEU A 268 -3.97 -1.46 -2.65
C LEU A 268 -5.36 -1.59 -2.04
N ASP A 269 -5.46 -2.10 -0.81
CA ASP A 269 -6.74 -2.42 -0.19
C ASP A 269 -7.35 -1.22 0.55
N TYR A 270 -6.51 -0.35 1.10
CA TYR A 270 -6.92 0.75 1.98
C TYR A 270 -6.48 2.14 1.49
N GLY A 271 -5.71 2.24 0.41
CA GLY A 271 -5.23 3.53 -0.12
C GLY A 271 -4.41 4.29 0.92
N LEU A 272 -4.80 5.53 1.19
CA LEU A 272 -4.16 6.39 2.20
C LEU A 272 -4.85 6.34 3.57
N ALA A 273 -5.85 5.47 3.77
CA ALA A 273 -6.61 5.42 5.01
C ALA A 273 -5.72 5.06 6.20
N GLY A 274 -5.79 5.89 7.26
CA GLY A 274 -5.00 5.70 8.49
C GLY A 274 -3.50 5.98 8.36
N ILE A 275 -3.03 6.42 7.18
CA ILE A 275 -1.64 6.85 6.99
C ILE A 275 -1.47 8.27 7.58
N PRO A 276 -0.41 8.53 8.36
CA PRO A 276 -0.14 9.87 8.85
C PRO A 276 0.10 10.89 7.72
N ASP A 277 -0.49 12.08 7.83
CA ASP A 277 -0.42 13.13 6.81
C ASP A 277 1.01 13.47 6.37
N PHE A 278 1.99 13.43 7.26
CA PHE A 278 3.37 13.77 6.91
C PHE A 278 3.97 12.85 5.82
N VAL A 279 3.42 11.64 5.64
CA VAL A 279 3.87 10.67 4.65
C VAL A 279 3.39 11.06 3.25
N TYR A 280 2.11 11.38 3.08
CA TYR A 280 1.52 11.62 1.76
C TYR A 280 1.40 13.11 1.39
N ARG A 281 1.38 14.02 2.37
CA ARG A 281 1.20 15.46 2.14
C ARG A 281 2.23 16.11 1.22
N PRO A 282 3.50 15.66 1.12
CA PRO A 282 4.42 16.18 0.10
C PRO A 282 3.94 15.98 -1.34
N TYR A 283 3.06 15.00 -1.58
CA TYR A 283 2.58 14.63 -2.91
C TYR A 283 1.12 15.01 -3.16
N VAL A 284 0.36 15.46 -2.16
CA VAL A 284 -1.07 15.75 -2.26
C VAL A 284 -1.31 17.24 -2.17
N ASN A 285 -2.16 17.80 -3.03
CA ASN A 285 -2.52 19.21 -2.96
C ASN A 285 -3.32 19.52 -1.68
N GLN A 286 -3.32 20.78 -1.24
CA GLN A 286 -3.97 21.19 0.01
C GLN A 286 -5.46 20.84 0.10
N ASN A 287 -6.14 20.74 -1.05
CA ASN A 287 -7.57 20.48 -1.13
C ASN A 287 -7.92 19.00 -1.33
N GLY A 288 -6.93 18.10 -1.43
CA GLY A 288 -7.16 16.66 -1.65
C GLY A 288 -7.83 16.33 -2.99
N THR A 289 -7.68 17.17 -4.00
CA THR A 289 -8.29 16.98 -5.33
C THR A 289 -7.30 16.60 -6.42
N ALA A 290 -6.00 16.58 -6.09
CA ALA A 290 -4.95 16.18 -7.00
C ALA A 290 -3.74 15.66 -6.22
N PHE A 291 -2.95 14.81 -6.87
CA PHE A 291 -1.68 14.34 -6.34
C PHE A 291 -0.59 14.30 -7.41
N LEU A 292 0.65 14.15 -6.95
CA LEU A 292 1.85 14.14 -7.75
C LEU A 292 2.45 12.74 -7.81
N ILE A 293 2.96 12.38 -8.98
CA ILE A 293 3.90 11.28 -9.17
C ILE A 293 5.22 11.90 -9.62
N GLN A 294 6.28 11.65 -8.88
CA GLN A 294 7.63 12.10 -9.19
C GLN A 294 8.39 10.96 -9.87
N ILE A 295 9.00 11.23 -11.02
CA ILE A 295 9.83 10.28 -11.77
C ILE A 295 11.25 10.83 -11.74
N ILE A 296 12.15 10.11 -11.09
CA ILE A 296 13.49 10.58 -10.75
C ILE A 296 14.48 9.94 -11.71
N PHE A 297 15.42 10.75 -12.20
CA PHE A 297 16.51 10.32 -13.05
C PHE A 297 17.85 10.62 -12.38
N ASN A 298 18.79 9.68 -12.45
CA ASN A 298 20.16 9.80 -11.95
C ASN A 298 21.05 10.65 -12.88
N VAL A 299 20.56 11.83 -13.27
CA VAL A 299 21.29 12.84 -14.03
C VAL A 299 21.01 14.21 -13.44
N PRO A 300 21.95 15.17 -13.49
CA PRO A 300 21.68 16.54 -13.07
C PRO A 300 20.49 17.15 -13.82
N GLU A 301 19.72 18.00 -13.16
CA GLU A 301 18.74 18.86 -13.81
C GLU A 301 19.35 19.59 -15.03
N GLY A 302 18.57 19.72 -16.11
CA GLY A 302 19.04 20.34 -17.35
C GLY A 302 19.93 19.46 -18.24
N SER A 303 20.20 18.22 -17.86
CA SER A 303 20.93 17.28 -18.72
C SER A 303 20.14 16.96 -19.99
N VAL A 304 20.68 17.37 -21.15
CA VAL A 304 20.15 17.00 -22.47
C VAL A 304 20.69 15.62 -22.84
N GLY A 305 19.81 14.63 -22.99
CA GLY A 305 20.21 13.27 -23.37
C GLY A 305 20.86 13.23 -24.76
N SER A 306 21.93 12.45 -24.92
CA SER A 306 22.66 12.28 -26.19
C SER A 306 21.94 11.39 -27.22
N GLY A 307 20.60 11.38 -27.23
CA GLY A 307 19.80 10.26 -27.75
C GLY A 307 18.59 10.63 -28.63
N GLY A 308 18.57 11.79 -29.27
CA GLY A 308 17.69 11.98 -30.43
C GLY A 308 18.17 11.09 -31.57
N LEU A 309 17.57 9.92 -31.75
CA LEU A 309 17.92 8.94 -32.77
C LEU A 309 17.85 9.55 -34.19
N SER A 310 19.00 9.75 -34.82
CA SER A 310 19.11 9.84 -36.27
C SER A 310 18.99 8.43 -36.86
N HIS A 311 17.80 8.04 -37.31
CA HIS A 311 17.69 6.94 -38.25
C HIS A 311 17.79 7.49 -39.67
N SER A 312 18.95 7.21 -40.27
CA SER A 312 19.30 7.11 -41.71
C SER A 312 18.80 8.18 -42.68
#